data_AF-A0A497A5T0-F1
#
_entry.id   AF-A0A497A5T0-F1
#
_cell.length_a   1.000
_cell.length_b   1.000
_cell.length_c   1.000
_cell.angle_alpha   90.00
_cell.angle_beta   90.00
_cell.angle_gamma   90.00
#
_symmetry.space_group_name_H-M   'P 1'
#
loop_
_entity.id
_entity.type
_entity.pdbx_description
1 polymer ?
#
loop_
_entity_poly.entity_id
_entity_poly.type
_entity_poly.pdbx_seq_one_letter_code
_entity_poly.pdbx_strand_id
1 'polypeptide(L)'
;MEFWPERKWRLSVDEWTNIVLHWAQFAEENSVELFAPGFEMAIIMDKLEAKDWFRDILPRIRAVYSGKVAFAEIPYGEQWDFLDENRVFAGYDAAGITIFPWKDYNGVHDMRSFEDMRRHIEEQARRLNDLGRKYNTGFRFVATLGMDFWHGKEPDPVIRAKGYGVCLDVLKQHHVTGVFLHKWAAEPDHLGNSVAVEDLLRIRWTEPP
;
A
#
# COMPACT_ATOMS: atom_id res chain seq x y z
N MET A 1 -15.01 -20.12 -9.34
CA MET A 1 -14.69 -20.77 -10.61
C MET A 1 -13.21 -20.49 -10.84
N GLU A 2 -12.33 -21.46 -10.60
CA GLU A 2 -10.91 -21.30 -10.95
C GLU A 2 -10.80 -21.39 -12.46
N PHE A 3 -10.23 -20.37 -13.09
CA PHE A 3 -10.10 -20.32 -14.55
C PHE A 3 -9.20 -21.45 -15.08
N TRP A 4 -8.28 -21.99 -14.26
CA TRP A 4 -7.36 -23.07 -14.63
C TRP A 4 -7.06 -24.04 -13.45
N PRO A 5 -7.94 -25.00 -13.15
CA PRO A 5 -7.83 -25.86 -11.96
C PRO A 5 -6.63 -26.82 -11.96
N GLU A 6 -6.02 -27.08 -13.12
CA GLU A 6 -4.87 -27.99 -13.26
C GLU A 6 -3.52 -27.26 -13.40
N ARG A 7 -3.50 -25.93 -13.37
CA ARG A 7 -2.27 -25.14 -13.53
C ARG A 7 -2.16 -24.08 -12.44
N LYS A 8 -1.15 -24.22 -11.59
CA LYS A 8 -0.74 -23.14 -10.69
C LYS A 8 0.16 -22.18 -11.46
N TRP A 9 -0.28 -20.93 -11.58
CA TRP A 9 0.56 -19.86 -12.09
C TRP A 9 1.56 -19.51 -11.01
N ARG A 10 2.82 -19.43 -11.40
CA ARG A 10 3.90 -18.94 -10.56
C ARG A 10 4.52 -17.76 -11.27
N LEU A 11 4.74 -16.69 -10.52
CA LEU A 11 5.54 -15.57 -11.01
C LEU A 11 6.95 -16.09 -11.35
N SER A 12 7.44 -15.78 -12.56
CA SER A 12 8.85 -15.99 -12.88
C SER A 12 9.67 -14.90 -12.17
N VAL A 13 10.45 -15.29 -11.16
CA VAL A 13 11.26 -14.36 -10.36
C VAL A 13 12.27 -13.61 -11.24
N ASP A 14 12.89 -14.29 -12.20
CA ASP A 14 13.85 -13.68 -13.13
C ASP A 14 13.18 -12.65 -14.04
N GLU A 15 12.02 -12.98 -14.60
CA GLU A 15 11.27 -12.07 -15.47
C GLU A 15 10.80 -10.84 -14.68
N TRP A 16 10.22 -11.06 -13.50
CA TRP A 16 9.79 -9.97 -12.62
C TRP A 16 10.97 -9.07 -12.23
N THR A 17 12.11 -9.67 -11.91
CA THR A 17 13.31 -8.91 -11.59
C THR A 17 13.78 -8.04 -12.75
N ASN A 18 13.77 -8.57 -13.98
CA ASN A 18 14.15 -7.79 -15.15
C ASN A 18 13.18 -6.62 -15.39
N ILE A 19 11.88 -6.85 -15.20
CA ILE A 19 10.84 -5.80 -15.27
C ILE A 19 11.10 -4.72 -14.20
N VAL A 20 11.37 -5.11 -12.97
CA VAL A 20 11.64 -4.17 -11.87
C VAL A 20 12.88 -3.32 -12.14
N LEU A 21 13.96 -3.91 -12.64
CA LEU A 21 15.17 -3.16 -12.97
C LEU A 21 14.98 -2.23 -14.16
N HIS A 22 14.20 -2.65 -15.16
CA HIS A 22 13.82 -1.78 -16.26
C HIS A 22 13.05 -0.55 -15.76
N TRP A 23 12.06 -0.73 -14.88
CA TRP A 23 11.31 0.39 -14.31
C TRP A 23 12.11 1.24 -13.33
N ALA A 24 13.08 0.67 -12.61
CA ALA A 24 14.01 1.43 -11.78
C ALA A 24 14.91 2.34 -12.64
N GLN A 25 15.41 1.84 -13.77
CA GLN A 25 16.17 2.66 -14.73
C GLN A 25 15.30 3.77 -15.32
N PHE A 26 14.06 3.46 -15.70
CA PHE A 26 13.09 4.47 -16.15
C PHE A 26 12.84 5.52 -15.06
N ALA A 27 12.71 5.11 -13.79
CA ALA A 27 12.51 5.99 -12.65
C ALA A 27 13.70 6.96 -12.48
N GLU A 28 14.94 6.49 -12.66
CA GLU A 28 16.14 7.35 -12.66
C GLU A 28 16.09 8.39 -13.79
N GLU A 29 15.82 7.94 -15.01
CA GLU A 29 15.76 8.81 -16.20
C GLU A 29 14.70 9.90 -16.09
N ASN A 30 13.64 9.65 -15.32
CA ASN A 30 12.52 10.56 -15.14
C ASN A 30 12.50 11.24 -13.77
N SER A 31 13.59 11.12 -12.99
CA SER A 31 13.71 11.76 -11.66
C SER A 31 12.59 11.42 -10.69
N VAL A 32 12.05 10.20 -10.75
CA VAL A 32 11.03 9.72 -9.81
C VAL A 32 11.61 9.72 -8.39
N GLU A 33 10.88 10.26 -7.42
CA GLU A 33 11.40 10.50 -6.07
C GLU A 33 11.34 9.26 -5.16
N LEU A 34 10.44 8.33 -5.47
CA LEU A 34 10.20 7.12 -4.69
C LEU A 34 9.85 5.95 -5.62
N PHE A 35 10.58 4.86 -5.49
CA PHE A 35 10.37 3.63 -6.25
C PHE A 35 10.05 2.47 -5.31
N ALA A 36 9.05 1.67 -5.64
CA ALA A 36 8.76 0.41 -4.95
C ALA A 36 8.91 -0.74 -5.96
N PRO A 37 9.71 -1.78 -5.66
CA PRO A 37 9.97 -2.86 -6.61
C PRO A 37 8.79 -3.82 -6.75
N GLY A 38 7.79 -3.71 -5.90
CA GLY A 38 6.59 -4.52 -5.93
C GLY A 38 5.62 -4.05 -4.86
N PHE A 39 4.36 -4.41 -5.05
CA PHE A 39 3.29 -4.18 -4.10
C PHE A 39 2.70 -5.53 -3.70
N GLU A 40 2.65 -5.78 -2.40
CA GLU A 40 2.06 -7.01 -1.83
C GLU A 40 2.70 -8.28 -2.40
N MET A 41 4.02 -8.28 -2.58
CA MET A 41 4.73 -9.43 -3.12
C MET A 41 4.59 -10.65 -2.22
N ALA A 42 4.33 -10.47 -0.93
CA ALA A 42 4.07 -11.56 0.00
C ALA A 42 2.84 -12.42 -0.36
N ILE A 43 1.87 -11.88 -1.11
CA ILE A 43 0.68 -12.63 -1.57
C ILE A 43 0.82 -13.14 -3.01
N ILE A 44 1.81 -12.67 -3.76
CA ILE A 44 2.03 -13.01 -5.18
C ILE A 44 3.13 -14.07 -5.33
N MET A 45 4.24 -13.91 -4.59
CA MET A 45 5.42 -14.75 -4.65
C MET A 45 5.45 -15.69 -3.44
N ASP A 46 6.00 -16.90 -3.60
CA ASP A 46 6.20 -17.80 -2.45
C ASP A 46 7.06 -17.12 -1.38
N LYS A 47 6.75 -17.35 -0.09
CA LYS A 47 7.39 -16.63 1.02
C LYS A 47 8.92 -16.84 1.08
N LEU A 48 9.43 -18.00 0.68
CA LEU A 48 10.89 -18.24 0.66
C LEU A 48 11.54 -17.48 -0.49
N GLU A 49 10.91 -17.49 -1.66
CA GLU A 49 11.36 -16.73 -2.83
C GLU A 49 11.30 -15.22 -2.57
N ALA A 50 10.19 -14.71 -2.00
CA ALA A 50 10.03 -13.31 -1.67
C ALA A 50 11.11 -12.84 -0.70
N LYS A 51 11.45 -13.68 0.29
CA LYS A 51 12.48 -13.38 1.27
C LYS A 51 13.86 -13.21 0.64
N ASP A 52 14.24 -14.11 -0.26
CA ASP A 52 15.53 -14.03 -0.97
C ASP A 52 15.50 -12.88 -1.99
N TRP A 53 14.41 -12.74 -2.75
CA TRP A 53 14.23 -11.72 -3.76
C TRP A 53 14.28 -10.29 -3.20
N PHE A 54 13.60 -9.99 -2.09
CA PHE A 54 13.62 -8.65 -1.48
C PHE A 54 15.03 -8.21 -1.06
N ARG A 55 15.86 -9.16 -0.61
CA ARG A 55 17.25 -8.91 -0.22
C ARG A 55 18.13 -8.70 -1.44
N ASP A 56 17.94 -9.50 -2.49
CA ASP A 56 18.77 -9.48 -3.69
C ASP A 56 18.42 -8.33 -4.65
N ILE A 57 17.14 -7.92 -4.70
CA ILE A 57 16.68 -6.89 -5.63
C ILE A 57 17.15 -5.49 -5.23
N LEU A 58 17.21 -5.20 -3.94
CA LEU A 58 17.59 -3.87 -3.44
C LEU A 58 18.98 -3.41 -3.96
N PRO A 59 20.09 -4.15 -3.79
CA PRO A 59 21.39 -3.72 -4.32
C PRO A 59 21.40 -3.60 -5.85
N ARG A 60 20.58 -4.39 -6.56
CA ARG A 60 20.46 -4.31 -8.01
C ARG A 60 19.73 -3.04 -8.46
N ILE A 61 18.67 -2.65 -7.75
CA ILE A 61 17.99 -1.36 -7.97
C ILE A 61 18.96 -0.20 -7.73
N ARG A 62 19.74 -0.25 -6.63
CA ARG A 62 20.71 0.81 -6.31
C ARG A 62 21.81 0.99 -7.35
N ALA A 63 22.05 -0.01 -8.19
CA ALA A 63 23.02 0.11 -9.29
C ALA A 63 22.49 0.96 -10.47
N VAL A 64 21.17 1.15 -10.56
CA VAL A 64 20.51 1.84 -11.69
C VAL A 64 19.61 3.00 -11.27
N TYR A 65 19.30 3.14 -9.98
CA TYR A 65 18.41 4.16 -9.44
C TYR A 65 18.94 4.72 -8.13
N SER A 66 19.09 6.04 -8.09
CA SER A 66 19.69 6.81 -7.00
C SER A 66 18.67 7.37 -6.00
N GLY A 67 17.39 7.41 -6.38
CA GLY A 67 16.30 7.90 -5.53
C GLY A 67 15.92 6.95 -4.39
N LYS A 68 14.81 7.26 -3.70
CA LYS A 68 14.39 6.48 -2.53
C LYS A 68 13.73 5.18 -2.95
N VAL A 69 14.06 4.09 -2.27
CA VAL A 69 13.45 2.76 -2.49
C VAL A 69 12.58 2.39 -1.28
N ALA A 70 11.30 2.13 -1.53
CA ALA A 70 10.32 1.69 -0.54
C ALA A 70 10.06 0.18 -0.64
N PHE A 71 9.66 -0.43 0.47
CA PHE A 71 8.81 -1.61 0.42
C PHE A 71 7.35 -1.17 0.55
N ALA A 72 6.43 -1.90 -0.07
CA ALA A 72 4.99 -1.64 -0.02
C ALA A 72 4.23 -2.97 0.10
N GLU A 73 3.80 -3.32 1.31
CA GLU A 73 3.24 -4.64 1.59
C GLU A 73 1.93 -4.57 2.37
N ILE A 74 1.16 -5.64 2.28
CA ILE A 74 0.01 -5.85 3.15
C ILE A 74 0.50 -6.50 4.46
N PRO A 75 0.37 -5.84 5.62
CA PRO A 75 1.05 -6.30 6.82
C PRO A 75 0.24 -7.33 7.60
N TYR A 76 -0.27 -8.37 6.93
CA TYR A 76 -1.11 -9.41 7.53
C TYR A 76 -0.76 -10.80 7.00
N GLY A 77 -0.97 -11.79 7.85
CA GLY A 77 -0.85 -13.21 7.50
C GLY A 77 0.56 -13.77 7.68
N GLU A 78 0.64 -15.10 7.58
CA GLU A 78 1.86 -15.87 7.83
C GLU A 78 3.02 -15.45 6.91
N GLN A 79 2.71 -15.08 5.66
CA GLN A 79 3.70 -14.65 4.68
C GLN A 79 4.36 -13.34 5.11
N TRP A 80 3.56 -12.36 5.54
CA TRP A 80 4.07 -11.11 6.08
C TRP A 80 4.92 -11.32 7.33
N ASP A 81 4.40 -12.07 8.31
CA ASP A 81 5.10 -12.32 9.57
C ASP A 81 6.47 -12.96 9.31
N PHE A 82 6.53 -13.93 8.38
CA PHE A 82 7.77 -14.57 7.96
C PHE A 82 8.78 -13.57 7.36
N LEU A 83 8.34 -12.68 6.46
CA LEU A 83 9.23 -11.68 5.85
C LEU A 83 9.74 -10.67 6.90
N ASP A 84 8.86 -10.24 7.80
CA ASP A 84 9.18 -9.26 8.84
C ASP A 84 10.12 -9.84 9.92
N GLU A 85 9.95 -11.10 10.30
CA GLU A 85 10.86 -11.84 11.20
C GLU A 85 12.25 -12.00 10.58
N ASN A 86 12.31 -12.27 9.27
CA ASN A 86 13.57 -12.38 8.52
C ASN A 86 14.21 -11.02 8.16
N ARG A 87 13.61 -9.90 8.58
CA ARG A 87 14.10 -8.53 8.36
C ARG A 87 14.46 -8.23 6.91
N VAL A 88 13.65 -8.71 5.97
CA VAL A 88 13.94 -8.61 4.52
C VAL A 88 13.94 -7.18 4.01
N PHE A 89 13.31 -6.25 4.74
CA PHE A 89 13.21 -4.84 4.39
C PHE A 89 14.33 -3.97 4.96
N ALA A 90 15.37 -4.55 5.56
CA ALA A 90 16.53 -3.79 6.02
C ALA A 90 17.25 -3.11 4.84
N GLY A 91 17.54 -1.81 4.98
CA GLY A 91 18.23 -1.01 3.95
C GLY A 91 17.33 -0.28 2.95
N TYR A 92 16.00 -0.51 3.01
CA TYR A 92 15.03 0.32 2.30
C TYR A 92 14.91 1.69 2.97
N ASP A 93 14.63 2.74 2.18
CA ASP A 93 14.56 4.13 2.69
C ASP A 93 13.20 4.47 3.31
N ALA A 94 12.19 3.71 2.90
CA ALA A 94 10.80 4.01 3.16
C ALA A 94 10.00 2.75 3.51
N ALA A 95 9.12 2.89 4.51
CA ALA A 95 8.14 1.88 4.86
C ALA A 95 6.78 2.26 4.27
N GLY A 96 6.24 1.39 3.41
CA GLY A 96 4.90 1.49 2.85
C GLY A 96 4.06 0.30 3.29
N ILE A 97 2.81 0.57 3.71
CA ILE A 97 1.82 -0.50 3.89
C ILE A 97 0.56 -0.23 3.09
N THR A 98 -0.08 -1.30 2.62
CA THR A 98 -1.44 -1.23 2.10
C THR A 98 -2.45 -1.31 3.24
N ILE A 99 -3.46 -0.44 3.20
CA ILE A 99 -4.58 -0.45 4.13
C ILE A 99 -5.89 -0.49 3.32
N PHE A 100 -6.60 -1.60 3.44
CA PHE A 100 -8.01 -1.71 3.08
C PHE A 100 -8.79 -1.83 4.39
N PRO A 101 -9.51 -0.80 4.84
CA PRO A 101 -10.18 -0.85 6.13
C PRO A 101 -11.27 -1.91 6.17
N TRP A 102 -11.19 -2.83 7.14
CA TRP A 102 -12.21 -3.83 7.40
C TRP A 102 -12.25 -4.19 8.89
N LYS A 103 -13.34 -4.83 9.29
CA LYS A 103 -13.53 -5.45 10.60
C LYS A 103 -14.27 -6.77 10.41
N ASP A 104 -13.90 -7.79 11.18
CA ASP A 104 -14.65 -9.03 11.22
C ASP A 104 -15.94 -8.84 12.03
N TYR A 105 -17.07 -9.20 11.42
CA TYR A 105 -18.37 -9.27 12.09
C TYR A 105 -18.89 -10.71 12.03
N ASN A 106 -18.26 -11.59 12.83
CA ASN A 106 -18.58 -13.02 12.91
C ASN A 106 -18.36 -13.75 11.58
N GLY A 107 -17.16 -13.63 11.01
CA GLY A 107 -16.77 -14.25 9.74
C GLY A 107 -17.16 -13.46 8.50
N VAL A 108 -17.66 -12.23 8.68
CA VAL A 108 -17.96 -11.30 7.58
C VAL A 108 -17.02 -10.10 7.68
N HIS A 109 -16.07 -10.01 6.76
CA HIS A 109 -15.19 -8.84 6.62
C HIS A 109 -15.95 -7.69 5.97
N ASP A 110 -16.11 -6.59 6.70
CA ASP A 110 -16.88 -5.43 6.26
C ASP A 110 -16.43 -4.16 7.00
N MET A 111 -16.92 -3.01 6.59
CA MET A 111 -16.83 -1.77 7.36
C MET A 111 -18.24 -1.19 7.54
N ARG A 112 -18.67 -1.00 8.78
CA ARG A 112 -20.07 -0.59 9.09
C ARG A 112 -20.19 0.73 9.83
N SER A 113 -19.07 1.36 10.17
CA SER A 113 -19.08 2.68 10.80
C SER A 113 -17.75 3.41 10.62
N PHE A 114 -17.80 4.74 10.67
CA PHE A 114 -16.58 5.57 10.67
C PHE A 114 -15.77 5.41 11.96
N GLU A 115 -16.40 4.98 13.05
CA GLU A 115 -15.70 4.67 14.30
C GLU A 115 -14.89 3.37 14.19
N ASP A 116 -15.46 2.32 13.58
CA ASP A 116 -14.72 1.10 13.29
C ASP A 116 -13.56 1.38 12.32
N MET A 117 -13.79 2.22 11.31
CA MET A 117 -12.75 2.66 10.39
C MET A 117 -11.63 3.42 11.12
N ARG A 118 -11.98 4.40 11.96
CA ARG A 118 -11.01 5.17 12.75
C ARG A 118 -10.10 4.25 13.56
N ARG A 119 -10.68 3.27 14.27
CA ARG A 119 -9.94 2.31 15.07
C ARG A 119 -8.98 1.46 14.23
N HIS A 120 -9.45 0.98 13.09
CA HIS A 120 -8.61 0.17 12.20
C HIS A 120 -7.45 0.99 11.62
N ILE A 121 -7.71 2.23 11.15
CA ILE A 121 -6.64 3.10 10.65
C ILE A 121 -5.64 3.45 11.75
N GLU A 122 -6.11 3.70 12.98
CA GLU A 122 -5.24 3.98 14.12
C GLU A 122 -4.31 2.80 14.42
N GLU A 123 -4.83 1.57 14.39
CA GLU A 123 -4.02 0.36 14.53
C GLU A 123 -2.95 0.25 13.43
N GLN A 124 -3.34 0.47 12.17
CA GLN A 124 -2.40 0.40 11.04
C GLN A 124 -1.37 1.52 11.06
N ALA A 125 -1.75 2.73 11.47
CA ALA A 125 -0.83 3.86 11.61
C ALA A 125 0.22 3.60 12.70
N ARG A 126 -0.17 2.99 13.82
CA ARG A 126 0.78 2.57 14.87
C ARG A 126 1.73 1.50 14.34
N ARG A 127 1.21 0.48 13.65
CA ARG A 127 2.01 -0.58 13.02
C ARG A 127 3.01 -0.03 12.00
N LEU A 128 2.59 0.88 11.13
CA LEU A 128 3.48 1.54 10.16
C LEU A 128 4.60 2.32 10.88
N ASN A 129 4.28 2.99 12.00
CA ASN A 129 5.28 3.66 12.82
C ASN A 129 6.24 2.69 13.51
N ASP A 130 5.76 1.54 13.98
CA ASP A 130 6.61 0.47 14.50
C ASP A 130 7.56 -0.05 13.44
N LEU A 131 7.07 -0.28 12.21
CA LEU A 131 7.90 -0.70 11.08
C LEU A 131 8.96 0.35 10.74
N GLY A 132 8.58 1.63 10.72
CA GLY A 132 9.55 2.69 10.44
C GLY A 132 10.65 2.77 11.50
N ARG A 133 10.33 2.58 12.78
CA ARG A 133 11.36 2.42 13.84
C ARG A 133 12.19 1.16 13.64
N LYS A 134 11.53 0.02 13.38
CA LYS A 134 12.14 -1.31 13.24
C LYS A 134 13.16 -1.36 12.09
N TYR A 135 12.86 -0.71 10.97
CA TYR A 135 13.70 -0.68 9.77
C TYR A 135 14.50 0.61 9.60
N ASN A 136 14.42 1.52 10.56
CA ASN A 136 15.06 2.84 10.52
C ASN A 136 14.71 3.64 9.26
N THR A 137 13.44 3.63 8.86
CA THR A 137 12.96 4.37 7.68
C THR A 137 12.47 5.76 8.08
N GLY A 138 12.98 6.78 7.40
CA GLY A 138 12.58 8.17 7.64
C GLY A 138 11.22 8.51 7.04
N PHE A 139 10.82 7.80 5.98
CA PHE A 139 9.58 8.02 5.25
C PHE A 139 8.62 6.85 5.49
N ARG A 140 7.45 7.14 6.06
CA ARG A 140 6.41 6.16 6.40
C ARG A 140 5.13 6.55 5.70
N PHE A 141 4.61 5.72 4.82
CA PHE A 141 3.44 6.08 4.02
C PHE A 141 2.46 4.94 3.88
N VAL A 142 1.21 5.29 3.57
CA VAL A 142 0.20 4.31 3.17
C VAL A 142 0.30 4.17 1.66
N ALA A 143 0.83 3.03 1.22
CA ALA A 143 1.13 2.76 -0.18
C ALA A 143 -0.14 2.59 -1.02
N THR A 144 -1.21 2.13 -0.38
CA THR A 144 -2.56 2.04 -0.94
C THR A 144 -3.56 2.23 0.20
N LEU A 145 -4.40 3.26 0.13
CA LEU A 145 -5.54 3.42 1.02
C LEU A 145 -6.82 3.17 0.23
N GLY A 146 -7.35 1.95 0.37
CA GLY A 146 -8.60 1.55 -0.24
C GLY A 146 -9.82 1.89 0.60
N MET A 147 -11.01 1.73 0.01
CA MET A 147 -12.28 1.72 0.73
C MET A 147 -13.30 0.96 -0.12
N ASP A 148 -13.17 -0.36 -0.10
CA ASP A 148 -13.87 -1.24 -1.04
C ASP A 148 -15.17 -1.80 -0.45
N PHE A 149 -15.31 -1.78 0.89
CA PHE A 149 -16.47 -2.32 1.59
C PHE A 149 -17.09 -1.27 2.52
N TRP A 150 -18.41 -1.11 2.41
CA TRP A 150 -19.25 -0.35 3.32
C TRP A 150 -20.64 -0.98 3.38
N HIS A 151 -20.96 -1.62 4.51
CA HIS A 151 -22.17 -2.43 4.67
C HIS A 151 -22.33 -3.49 3.56
N GLY A 152 -21.26 -4.21 3.26
CA GLY A 152 -21.24 -5.35 2.33
C GLY A 152 -21.30 -4.98 0.85
N LYS A 153 -21.14 -3.70 0.51
CA LYS A 153 -21.10 -3.20 -0.88
C LYS A 153 -20.01 -2.16 -1.05
N GLU A 154 -19.71 -1.82 -2.30
CA GLU A 154 -18.84 -0.68 -2.59
C GLU A 154 -19.50 0.62 -2.07
N PRO A 155 -18.77 1.48 -1.34
CA PRO A 155 -19.31 2.74 -0.86
C PRO A 155 -19.63 3.69 -2.03
N ASP A 156 -20.70 4.46 -1.88
CA ASP A 156 -20.93 5.59 -2.78
C ASP A 156 -19.83 6.66 -2.60
N PRO A 157 -19.63 7.54 -3.59
CA PRO A 157 -18.57 8.55 -3.53
C PRO A 157 -18.61 9.49 -2.32
N VAL A 158 -19.80 9.80 -1.78
CA VAL A 158 -19.93 10.70 -0.61
C VAL A 158 -19.48 10.00 0.66
N ILE A 159 -19.83 8.72 0.82
CA ILE A 159 -19.33 7.88 1.90
C ILE A 159 -17.83 7.66 1.78
N ARG A 160 -17.32 7.41 0.56
CA ARG A 160 -15.88 7.27 0.30
C ARG A 160 -15.11 8.52 0.68
N ALA A 161 -15.59 9.70 0.29
CA ALA A 161 -15.00 10.97 0.69
C ALA A 161 -14.95 11.08 2.23
N LYS A 162 -16.08 10.91 2.93
CA LYS A 162 -16.11 10.95 4.40
C LYS A 162 -15.14 9.96 5.04
N GLY A 163 -15.07 8.73 4.51
CA GLY A 163 -14.14 7.70 4.95
C GLY A 163 -12.69 8.12 4.82
N TYR A 164 -12.28 8.59 3.65
CA TYR A 164 -10.92 9.13 3.48
C TYR A 164 -10.64 10.31 4.40
N GLY A 165 -11.61 11.19 4.63
CA GLY A 165 -11.45 12.27 5.61
C GLY A 165 -11.05 11.75 6.99
N VAL A 166 -11.78 10.74 7.48
CA VAL A 166 -11.47 10.07 8.75
C VAL A 166 -10.08 9.44 8.73
N CYS A 167 -9.74 8.70 7.67
CA CYS A 167 -8.43 8.07 7.54
C CYS A 167 -7.30 9.11 7.56
N LEU A 168 -7.42 10.18 6.78
CA LEU A 168 -6.42 11.24 6.67
C LEU A 168 -6.20 11.96 8.01
N ASP A 169 -7.26 12.21 8.77
CA ASP A 169 -7.15 12.83 10.10
C ASP A 169 -6.35 11.94 11.06
N VAL A 170 -6.65 10.65 11.08
CA VAL A 170 -5.92 9.68 11.93
C VAL A 170 -4.46 9.56 11.48
N LEU A 171 -4.21 9.41 10.18
CA LEU A 171 -2.84 9.31 9.65
C LEU A 171 -2.00 10.56 9.98
N LYS A 172 -2.60 11.75 9.87
CA LYS A 172 -1.98 13.03 10.27
C LYS A 172 -1.65 13.05 11.77
N GLN A 173 -2.57 12.63 12.63
CA GLN A 173 -2.36 12.55 14.09
C GLN A 173 -1.21 11.61 14.46
N HIS A 174 -0.99 10.55 13.66
CA HIS A 174 0.10 9.59 13.85
C HIS A 174 1.39 9.94 13.10
N HIS A 175 1.50 11.14 12.52
CA HIS A 175 2.66 11.61 11.78
C HIS A 175 3.09 10.67 10.62
N VAL A 176 2.11 10.03 9.98
CA VAL A 176 2.35 9.31 8.73
C VAL A 176 2.67 10.34 7.64
N THR A 177 3.72 10.08 6.86
CA THR A 177 4.33 11.05 5.95
C THR A 177 3.53 11.27 4.67
N GLY A 178 2.78 10.25 4.22
CA GLY A 178 2.00 10.33 2.99
C GLY A 178 1.04 9.18 2.81
N VAL A 179 0.18 9.30 1.81
CA VAL A 179 -0.83 8.30 1.45
C VAL A 179 -1.14 8.38 -0.04
N PHE A 180 -1.27 7.21 -0.67
CA PHE A 180 -1.80 7.06 -2.01
C PHE A 180 -3.23 6.52 -1.93
N LEU A 181 -4.20 7.26 -2.46
CA LEU A 181 -5.62 6.91 -2.39
C LEU A 181 -6.00 5.95 -3.53
N HIS A 182 -6.81 4.96 -3.21
CA HIS A 182 -7.27 3.94 -4.15
C HIS A 182 -8.79 3.78 -4.11
N LYS A 183 -9.53 3.90 -5.21
CA LYS A 183 -9.10 3.92 -6.63
C LYS A 183 -9.16 5.33 -7.22
N TRP A 184 -8.18 5.67 -8.05
CA TRP A 184 -8.22 6.84 -8.93
C TRP A 184 -8.09 6.38 -10.38
N ALA A 185 -9.08 6.66 -11.21
CA ALA A 185 -9.03 6.31 -12.62
C ALA A 185 -8.30 7.38 -13.43
N ALA A 186 -7.55 6.95 -14.44
CA ALA A 186 -6.95 7.88 -15.41
C ALA A 186 -8.02 8.53 -16.32
N GLU A 187 -9.13 7.82 -16.53
CA GLU A 187 -10.29 8.29 -17.30
C GLU A 187 -11.37 8.84 -16.34
N PRO A 188 -11.86 10.07 -16.55
CA PRO A 188 -12.72 10.76 -15.59
C PRO A 188 -14.12 10.15 -15.44
N ASP A 189 -14.55 9.29 -16.36
CA ASP A 189 -15.88 8.66 -16.36
C ASP A 189 -15.88 7.22 -15.85
N HIS A 190 -14.71 6.59 -15.70
CA HIS A 190 -14.59 5.18 -15.30
C HIS A 190 -15.20 4.90 -13.92
N LEU A 191 -15.16 5.87 -13.01
CA LEU A 191 -15.71 5.77 -11.65
C LEU A 191 -16.96 6.64 -11.45
N GLY A 192 -17.55 7.12 -12.55
CA GLY A 192 -18.71 8.01 -12.56
C GLY A 192 -18.35 9.49 -12.39
N ASN A 193 -19.38 10.36 -12.40
CA ASN A 193 -19.22 11.82 -12.50
C ASN A 193 -19.16 12.56 -11.15
N SER A 194 -19.00 11.84 -10.04
CA SER A 194 -19.01 12.46 -8.71
C SER A 194 -17.65 13.05 -8.37
N VAL A 195 -17.65 14.28 -7.85
CA VAL A 195 -16.44 15.01 -7.43
C VAL A 195 -16.22 15.03 -5.91
N ALA A 196 -16.96 14.23 -5.14
CA ALA A 196 -16.97 14.31 -3.68
C ALA A 196 -15.60 14.07 -3.02
N VAL A 197 -14.76 13.19 -3.60
CA VAL A 197 -13.41 12.92 -3.07
C VAL A 197 -12.48 14.07 -3.44
N GLU A 198 -12.55 14.54 -4.68
CA GLU A 198 -11.82 15.70 -5.22
C GLU A 198 -12.10 16.95 -4.39
N ASP A 199 -13.36 17.22 -4.07
CA ASP A 199 -13.78 18.38 -3.27
C ASP A 199 -13.22 18.28 -1.84
N LEU A 200 -13.28 17.11 -1.22
CA LEU A 200 -12.67 16.89 0.09
C LEU A 200 -11.16 17.13 0.06
N LEU A 201 -10.46 16.60 -0.94
CA LEU A 201 -9.01 16.78 -1.07
C LEU A 201 -8.66 18.24 -1.35
N ARG A 202 -9.43 18.92 -2.20
CA ARG A 202 -9.28 20.35 -2.49
C ARG A 202 -9.38 21.16 -1.21
N ILE A 203 -10.46 20.98 -0.44
CA ILE A 203 -10.67 21.66 0.85
C ILE A 203 -9.45 21.46 1.75
N ARG A 204 -8.98 20.22 1.92
CA ARG A 204 -7.82 19.91 2.78
C ARG A 204 -6.49 20.47 2.29
N TRP A 205 -6.33 20.67 0.98
CA TRP A 205 -5.08 21.14 0.39
C TRP A 205 -5.01 22.67 0.29
N THR A 206 -6.16 23.32 0.06
CA THR A 206 -6.23 24.77 -0.14
C THR A 206 -6.54 25.55 1.13
N GLU A 207 -7.16 24.92 2.13
CA GLU A 207 -7.45 25.58 3.40
C GLU A 207 -6.28 25.35 4.38
N PRO A 208 -5.72 26.42 4.96
CA PRO A 208 -4.69 26.27 5.99
C PRO A 208 -5.26 25.51 7.21
N PRO A 209 -4.43 24.72 7.90
CA PRO A 209 -4.84 23.88 9.03
C PRO A 209 -5.31 24.69 10.25
#